data_AF-A0A136IPC4-F1
#
_entry.id   AF-A0A136IPC4-F1
#
_cell.length_a   1.000
_cell.length_b   1.000
_cell.length_c   1.000
_cell.angle_alpha   90.00
_cell.angle_beta   90.00
_cell.angle_gamma   90.00
#
_symmetry.space_group_name_H-M   'P 1'
#
loop_
_entity.id
_entity.type
_entity.pdbx_description
1 polymer ?
#
loop_
_entity_poly.entity_id
_entity_poly.type
_entity_poly.pdbx_seq_one_letter_code
_entity_poly.pdbx_strand_id
1 'polypeptide(L)'
;MSNPNQLFLLADHIKLSLLERQRAKTHDLGGDSKDGHLSRSLEQFRDGLAALKKEQARLEEAGDEDGALTIDDALPGLQKQYDDLTTQFHGFGSPATESSLMQPNDPSLAEDFRHAATNPQRRPGGGGGVAGKRTTSGSKTVRFTDNPSSGSGSGSGNANANEEDLEAQLFGNRYTDEPENEGYRDQAEQLSNTQIHAYHQRVLDQQDEQLDRLGLSIARQRELSMQIGDELDDQVAILDDVDRAVDRHQGRLDRAKRQVNRISRAAGESGQMGIIIALIVILVLLIIITK
;
A
#
# COMPACT_ATOMS: atom_id res chain seq x y z
N MET A 1 -8.03 -23.29 21.08
CA MET A 1 -8.27 -22.95 22.50
C MET A 1 -8.10 -21.44 22.59
N SER A 2 -9.20 -20.70 22.67
CA SER A 2 -9.18 -19.24 22.80
C SER A 2 -8.89 -18.93 24.27
N ASN A 3 -7.71 -18.42 24.60
CA ASN A 3 -7.37 -18.15 26.00
C ASN A 3 -7.98 -16.80 26.45
N PRO A 4 -8.42 -16.64 27.70
CA PRO A 4 -8.97 -15.38 28.20
C PRO A 4 -7.98 -14.21 28.03
N ASN A 5 -6.69 -14.45 28.28
CA ASN A 5 -5.63 -13.45 28.09
C ASN A 5 -5.50 -12.97 26.63
N GLN A 6 -5.70 -13.86 25.66
CA GLN A 6 -5.66 -13.49 24.24
C GLN A 6 -6.83 -12.55 23.88
N LEU A 7 -7.99 -12.75 24.51
CA LEU A 7 -9.12 -11.85 24.32
C LEU A 7 -8.86 -10.50 24.98
N PHE A 8 -8.24 -10.43 26.15
CA PHE A 8 -7.87 -9.14 26.76
C PHE A 8 -6.89 -8.33 25.90
N LEU A 9 -5.91 -8.99 25.27
CA LEU A 9 -4.99 -8.35 24.33
C LEU A 9 -5.72 -7.89 23.06
N LEU A 10 -6.65 -8.70 22.54
CA LEU A 10 -7.49 -8.30 21.41
C LEU A 10 -8.37 -7.09 21.76
N ALA A 11 -8.94 -7.03 22.97
CA ALA A 11 -9.67 -5.87 23.45
C ALA A 11 -8.79 -4.62 23.46
N ASP A 12 -7.54 -4.71 23.95
CA ASP A 12 -6.63 -3.57 23.97
C ASP A 12 -6.24 -3.12 22.55
N HIS A 13 -6.06 -4.03 21.61
CA HIS A 13 -5.84 -3.68 20.20
C HIS A 13 -7.05 -2.95 19.58
N ILE A 14 -8.27 -3.41 19.88
CA ILE A 14 -9.52 -2.77 19.43
C ILE A 14 -9.64 -1.36 20.05
N LYS A 15 -9.30 -1.19 21.34
CA LYS A 15 -9.28 0.12 22.00
C LYS A 15 -8.31 1.08 21.30
N LEU A 16 -7.09 0.63 21.01
CA LEU A 16 -6.08 1.45 20.34
C LEU A 16 -6.54 1.87 18.93
N SER A 17 -7.12 0.95 18.18
CA SER A 17 -7.70 1.21 16.86
C SER A 17 -8.87 2.22 16.92
N LEU A 18 -9.71 2.14 17.96
CA LEU A 18 -10.78 3.11 18.20
C LEU A 18 -10.25 4.51 18.52
N LEU A 19 -9.21 4.63 19.36
CA LEU A 19 -8.55 5.90 19.65
C LEU A 19 -7.93 6.51 18.38
N GLU A 20 -7.28 5.67 17.57
CA GLU A 20 -6.68 6.13 16.31
C GLU A 20 -7.74 6.59 15.30
N ARG A 21 -8.88 5.90 15.26
CA ARG A 21 -10.05 6.32 14.46
C ARG A 21 -10.62 7.64 14.95
N GLN A 22 -10.75 7.85 16.26
CA GLN A 22 -11.20 9.12 16.83
C GLN A 22 -10.26 10.26 16.41
N ARG A 23 -8.94 10.01 16.42
CA ARG A 23 -7.94 10.97 15.93
C ARG A 23 -8.01 11.20 14.42
N ALA A 24 -8.22 10.17 13.61
CA ALA A 24 -8.39 10.34 12.17
C ALA A 24 -9.62 11.21 11.84
N LYS A 25 -10.72 11.02 12.58
CA LYS A 25 -11.93 11.85 12.48
C LYS A 25 -11.68 13.32 12.86
N THR A 26 -10.85 13.60 13.87
CA THR A 26 -10.51 15.00 14.20
C THR A 26 -9.64 15.66 13.14
N HIS A 27 -8.89 14.89 12.35
CA HIS A 27 -8.02 15.37 11.28
C HIS A 27 -8.64 15.34 9.87
N ASP A 28 -9.91 14.94 9.73
CA ASP A 28 -10.63 14.83 8.45
C ASP A 28 -9.91 13.96 7.40
N LEU A 29 -9.11 12.99 7.87
CA LEU A 29 -8.42 12.01 7.03
C LEU A 29 -9.36 10.82 6.84
N GLY A 30 -9.78 10.56 5.59
CA GLY A 30 -10.80 9.56 5.23
C GLY A 30 -10.67 8.24 6.01
N GLY A 31 -11.66 7.97 6.86
CA GLY A 31 -11.66 6.88 7.85
C GLY A 31 -12.18 5.52 7.36
N ASP A 32 -12.67 5.43 6.12
CA ASP A 32 -13.48 4.29 5.68
C ASP A 32 -12.71 2.95 5.62
N SER A 33 -11.38 2.98 5.42
CA SER A 33 -10.58 1.74 5.37
C SER A 33 -10.37 1.12 6.76
N LYS A 34 -10.27 1.93 7.80
CA LYS A 34 -10.04 1.47 9.19
C LYS A 34 -11.29 0.85 9.78
N ASP A 35 -12.47 1.29 9.34
CA ASP A 35 -13.75 0.80 9.83
C ASP A 35 -14.01 -0.68 9.48
N GLY A 36 -13.50 -1.16 8.33
CA GLY A 36 -13.62 -2.57 7.93
C GLY A 36 -12.72 -3.54 8.71
N HIS A 37 -11.55 -3.09 9.14
CA HIS A 37 -10.69 -3.89 10.03
C HIS A 37 -11.28 -3.98 11.43
N LEU A 38 -11.82 -2.87 11.92
CA LEU A 38 -12.42 -2.79 13.24
C LEU A 38 -13.68 -3.66 13.37
N SER A 39 -14.53 -3.68 12.34
CA SER A 39 -15.69 -4.58 12.31
C SER A 39 -15.27 -6.05 12.35
N ARG A 40 -14.21 -6.43 11.62
CA ARG A 40 -13.68 -7.80 11.63
C ARG A 40 -13.08 -8.17 12.98
N SER A 41 -12.34 -7.26 13.63
CA SER A 41 -11.78 -7.50 14.97
C SER A 41 -12.86 -7.61 16.05
N LEU A 42 -13.97 -6.86 15.95
CA LEU A 42 -15.12 -7.00 16.85
C LEU A 42 -15.82 -8.33 16.64
N GLU A 43 -15.96 -8.78 15.39
CA GLU A 43 -16.51 -10.11 15.08
C GLU A 43 -15.60 -11.22 15.62
N GLN A 44 -14.28 -11.10 15.46
CA GLN A 44 -13.30 -12.01 16.05
C GLN A 44 -13.36 -12.04 17.59
N PHE A 45 -13.58 -10.89 18.23
CA PHE A 45 -13.77 -10.81 19.68
C PHE A 45 -15.05 -11.52 20.11
N ARG A 46 -16.16 -11.29 19.39
CA ARG A 46 -17.46 -11.94 19.66
C ARG A 46 -17.36 -13.46 19.51
N ASP A 47 -16.75 -13.93 18.42
CA ASP A 47 -16.60 -15.36 18.15
C ASP A 47 -15.63 -15.99 19.17
N GLY A 48 -14.61 -15.25 19.61
CA GLY A 48 -13.72 -15.62 20.71
C GLY A 48 -14.44 -15.79 22.04
N LEU A 49 -15.35 -14.86 22.41
CA LEU A 49 -16.20 -14.98 23.59
C LEU A 49 -17.13 -16.20 23.52
N ALA A 50 -17.72 -16.47 22.35
CA ALA A 50 -18.58 -17.62 22.15
C ALA A 50 -17.80 -18.94 22.28
N ALA A 51 -16.57 -18.98 21.75
CA ALA A 51 -15.67 -20.11 21.94
C ALA A 51 -15.27 -20.31 23.41
N LEU A 52 -15.03 -19.22 24.14
CA LEU A 52 -14.69 -19.27 25.57
C LEU A 52 -15.84 -19.81 26.43
N LYS A 53 -17.09 -19.37 26.16
CA LYS A 53 -18.30 -19.93 26.79
C LYS A 53 -18.45 -21.43 26.54
N LYS A 54 -18.17 -21.86 25.30
CA LYS A 54 -18.23 -23.29 24.94
C LYS A 54 -17.13 -24.08 25.64
N GLU A 55 -15.95 -23.49 25.79
CA GLU A 55 -14.82 -24.10 26.49
C GLU A 55 -15.09 -24.23 28.00
N GLN A 56 -15.71 -23.23 28.62
CA GLN A 56 -16.19 -23.31 30.00
C GLN A 56 -17.11 -24.52 30.19
N ALA A 57 -18.16 -24.63 29.38
CA ALA A 57 -19.11 -25.74 29.48
C ALA A 57 -18.43 -27.11 29.28
N ARG A 58 -17.42 -27.18 28.41
CA ARG A 58 -16.63 -28.39 28.18
C ARG A 58 -15.77 -28.76 29.39
N LEU A 59 -15.15 -27.78 30.06
CA LEU A 59 -14.31 -28.00 31.24
C LEU A 59 -15.15 -28.38 32.46
N GLU A 60 -16.34 -27.80 32.61
CA GLU A 60 -17.33 -28.22 33.61
C GLU A 60 -17.75 -29.68 33.41
N GLU A 61 -18.03 -30.11 32.18
CA GLU A 61 -18.38 -31.51 31.86
C GLU A 61 -17.19 -32.48 32.04
N ALA A 62 -15.97 -32.00 31.80
CA ALA A 62 -14.74 -32.76 32.01
C ALA A 62 -14.32 -32.88 33.48
N GLY A 63 -14.97 -32.14 34.40
CA GLY A 63 -14.64 -32.13 35.83
C GLY A 63 -13.38 -31.34 36.18
N ASP A 64 -12.91 -30.44 35.30
CA ASP A 64 -11.80 -29.52 35.55
C ASP A 64 -12.36 -28.20 36.12
N GLU A 65 -12.66 -28.24 37.43
CA GLU A 65 -13.28 -27.12 38.15
C GLU A 65 -12.39 -25.87 38.19
N ASP A 66 -11.07 -26.03 38.29
CA ASP A 66 -10.12 -24.91 38.35
C ASP A 66 -10.07 -24.16 37.01
N GLY A 67 -9.99 -24.89 35.89
CA GLY A 67 -10.04 -24.29 34.55
C GLY A 67 -11.36 -23.58 34.27
N ALA A 68 -12.49 -24.18 34.65
CA ALA A 68 -13.81 -23.58 34.48
C ALA A 68 -13.99 -22.29 35.29
N LEU A 69 -13.54 -22.26 36.56
CA LEU A 69 -13.63 -21.08 37.44
C LEU A 69 -12.83 -19.88 36.89
N THR A 70 -11.62 -20.12 36.38
CA THR A 70 -10.81 -19.03 35.81
C THR A 70 -11.46 -18.38 34.59
N ILE A 71 -12.15 -19.19 33.78
CA ILE A 71 -12.91 -18.69 32.64
C ILE A 71 -14.15 -17.94 33.12
N ASP A 72 -14.89 -18.50 34.07
CA ASP A 72 -16.09 -17.89 34.63
C ASP A 72 -15.82 -16.51 35.25
N ASP A 73 -14.70 -16.35 35.97
CA ASP A 73 -14.29 -15.06 36.54
C ASP A 73 -13.97 -14.00 35.47
N ALA A 74 -13.34 -14.40 34.35
CA ALA A 74 -12.90 -13.47 33.30
C ALA A 74 -14.03 -13.06 32.35
N LEU A 75 -15.03 -13.91 32.18
CA LEU A 75 -16.04 -13.83 31.12
C LEU A 75 -17.00 -12.63 31.26
N PRO A 76 -17.50 -12.27 32.47
CA PRO A 76 -18.28 -11.05 32.66
C PRO A 76 -17.51 -9.78 32.31
N GLY A 77 -16.21 -9.74 32.65
CA GLY A 77 -15.33 -8.62 32.33
C GLY A 77 -15.17 -8.43 30.82
N LEU A 78 -14.89 -9.51 30.10
CA LEU A 78 -14.74 -9.50 28.64
C LEU A 78 -16.05 -9.14 27.91
N GLN A 79 -17.21 -9.61 28.40
CA GLN A 79 -18.51 -9.23 27.84
C GLN A 79 -18.77 -7.73 27.98
N LYS A 80 -18.54 -7.18 29.17
CA LYS A 80 -18.71 -5.75 29.40
C LYS A 80 -17.81 -4.92 28.48
N GLN A 81 -16.55 -5.35 28.31
CA GLN A 81 -15.63 -4.67 27.39
C GLN A 81 -16.10 -4.76 25.94
N TYR A 82 -16.62 -5.90 25.49
CA TYR A 82 -17.20 -6.01 24.15
C TYR A 82 -18.35 -5.02 23.92
N ASP A 83 -19.25 -4.92 24.88
CA ASP A 83 -20.40 -4.02 24.79
C ASP A 83 -19.94 -2.56 24.77
N ASP A 84 -18.98 -2.19 25.61
CA ASP A 84 -18.37 -0.86 25.63
C ASP A 84 -17.68 -0.53 24.28
N LEU A 85 -16.90 -1.45 23.72
CA LEU A 85 -16.21 -1.26 22.43
C LEU A 85 -17.18 -1.20 21.25
N THR A 86 -18.24 -2.01 21.28
CA THR A 86 -19.28 -2.03 20.25
C THR A 86 -20.07 -0.73 20.25
N THR A 87 -20.47 -0.22 21.43
CA THR A 87 -21.19 1.06 21.54
C THR A 87 -20.34 2.23 21.05
N GLN A 88 -19.04 2.25 21.35
CA GLN A 88 -18.11 3.25 20.85
C GLN A 88 -17.89 3.16 19.34
N PHE A 89 -17.79 1.94 18.79
CA PHE A 89 -17.63 1.73 17.36
C PHE A 89 -18.81 2.32 16.57
N HIS A 90 -20.03 2.13 17.04
CA HIS A 90 -21.23 2.69 16.42
C HIS A 90 -21.45 4.19 16.72
N GLY A 91 -20.58 4.82 17.51
CA GLY A 91 -20.64 6.26 17.80
C GLY A 91 -21.62 6.64 18.91
N PHE A 92 -22.08 5.67 19.71
CA PHE A 92 -22.96 5.89 20.86
C PHE A 92 -22.19 5.95 22.20
N GLY A 93 -20.90 6.28 22.15
CA GLY A 93 -20.03 6.34 23.33
C GLY A 93 -20.51 7.36 24.36
N SER A 94 -20.36 7.02 25.64
CA SER A 94 -20.57 7.91 26.77
C SER A 94 -19.22 8.31 27.35
N PRO A 95 -19.08 9.43 28.09
CA PRO A 95 -17.79 9.84 28.68
C PRO A 95 -17.15 8.77 29.59
N ALA A 96 -17.99 7.92 30.21
CA ALA A 96 -17.52 6.76 30.96
C ALA A 96 -16.87 5.67 30.07
N THR A 97 -17.42 5.43 28.88
CA THR A 97 -16.86 4.44 27.95
C THR A 97 -15.59 5.00 27.29
N GLU A 98 -15.52 6.30 27.02
CA GLU A 98 -14.27 6.97 26.57
C GLU A 98 -13.14 6.89 27.59
N SER A 99 -13.45 6.96 28.89
CA SER A 99 -12.45 6.78 29.94
C SER A 99 -11.91 5.34 29.97
N SER A 100 -12.78 4.36 29.73
CA SER A 100 -12.42 2.94 29.63
C SER A 100 -11.54 2.64 28.40
N LEU A 101 -11.74 3.37 27.30
CA LEU A 101 -10.88 3.32 26.10
C LEU A 101 -9.43 3.73 26.37
N MET A 102 -9.22 4.70 27.26
CA MET A 102 -7.90 5.24 27.57
C MET A 102 -7.11 4.39 28.56
N GLN A 103 -7.76 3.38 29.16
CA GLN A 103 -7.13 2.50 30.14
C GLN A 103 -6.86 1.11 29.54
N PRO A 104 -5.58 0.71 29.40
CA PRO A 104 -5.24 -0.62 28.91
C PRO A 104 -5.57 -1.68 29.96
N ASN A 105 -5.87 -2.89 29.52
CA ASN A 105 -5.94 -4.07 30.38
C ASN A 105 -4.52 -4.54 30.76
N ASP A 106 -3.56 -4.41 29.83
CA ASP A 106 -2.14 -4.69 30.07
C ASP A 106 -1.34 -3.42 30.39
N PRO A 107 -0.68 -3.31 31.55
CA PRO A 107 0.10 -2.12 31.91
C PRO A 107 1.30 -1.85 30.98
N SER A 108 1.80 -2.85 30.25
CA SER A 108 2.89 -2.66 29.28
C SER A 108 2.48 -1.79 28.10
N LEU A 109 1.20 -1.78 27.74
CA LEU A 109 0.65 -0.98 26.64
C LEU A 109 0.30 0.45 27.05
N ALA A 110 0.54 0.85 28.31
CA ALA A 110 0.15 2.15 28.82
C ALA A 110 0.78 3.33 28.06
N GLU A 111 2.01 3.19 27.55
CA GLU A 111 2.63 4.24 26.74
C GLU A 111 1.93 4.42 25.40
N ASP A 112 1.57 3.34 24.71
CA ASP A 112 0.88 3.38 23.42
C ASP A 112 -0.50 4.05 23.55
N PHE A 113 -1.23 3.73 24.60
CA PHE A 113 -2.52 4.35 24.91
C PHE A 113 -2.38 5.84 25.23
N ARG A 114 -1.30 6.24 25.92
CA ARG A 114 -1.01 7.66 26.17
C ARG A 114 -0.71 8.40 24.87
N HIS A 115 0.10 7.84 23.99
CA HIS A 115 0.38 8.43 22.68
C HIS A 115 -0.87 8.54 21.80
N ALA A 116 -1.72 7.51 21.82
CA ALA A 116 -2.99 7.51 21.08
C ALA A 116 -4.02 8.49 21.66
N ALA A 117 -4.06 8.65 22.99
CA ALA A 117 -4.95 9.58 23.68
C ALA A 117 -4.49 11.05 23.59
N THR A 118 -3.19 11.31 23.39
CA THR A 118 -2.69 12.68 23.20
C THR A 118 -3.14 13.24 21.85
N ASN A 119 -4.22 14.02 21.88
CA ASN A 119 -4.64 14.83 20.76
C ASN A 119 -3.67 16.02 20.62
N PRO A 120 -2.92 16.18 19.52
CA PRO A 120 -2.15 17.40 19.28
C PRO A 120 -3.11 18.55 18.91
N GLN A 121 -3.90 19.00 19.88
CA GLN A 121 -4.87 20.06 19.68
C GLN A 121 -4.22 21.43 19.91
N ARG A 122 -4.33 22.27 18.87
CA ARG A 122 -4.25 23.75 18.87
C ARG A 122 -2.99 24.38 19.47
N ARG A 123 -2.12 24.86 18.57
CA ARG A 123 -1.45 26.15 18.78
C ARG A 123 -2.50 27.28 18.77
N PRO A 124 -2.62 28.12 19.79
CA PRO A 124 -3.34 29.38 19.70
C PRO A 124 -2.40 30.48 19.18
N GLY A 125 -2.81 31.20 18.15
CA GLY A 125 -2.23 32.50 17.78
C GLY A 125 -1.38 32.52 16.51
N GLY A 126 -1.87 33.25 15.50
CA GLY A 126 -1.12 33.60 14.29
C GLY A 126 -2.03 33.79 13.08
N GLY A 127 -2.83 34.86 13.08
CA GLY A 127 -3.59 35.27 11.91
C GLY A 127 -2.67 35.69 10.76
N GLY A 128 -3.07 35.36 9.53
CA GLY A 128 -2.37 35.75 8.31
C GLY A 128 -2.93 34.95 7.14
N GLY A 129 -4.01 35.44 6.54
CA GLY A 129 -4.75 34.72 5.52
C GLY A 129 -3.99 34.60 4.21
N VAL A 130 -4.24 33.50 3.48
CA VAL A 130 -4.34 33.48 2.02
C VAL A 130 -5.39 32.44 1.67
N ALA A 131 -6.48 32.89 1.04
CA ALA A 131 -7.48 32.03 0.45
C ALA A 131 -6.88 31.32 -0.77
N GLY A 132 -6.25 30.18 -0.55
CA GLY A 132 -5.83 29.24 -1.59
C GLY A 132 -6.90 28.18 -1.79
N LYS A 133 -7.67 28.32 -2.86
CA LYS A 133 -8.67 27.34 -3.32
C LYS A 133 -7.97 26.01 -3.64
N ARG A 134 -8.07 25.02 -2.74
CA ARG A 134 -7.57 23.66 -2.99
C ARG A 134 -8.68 22.83 -3.59
N THR A 135 -8.53 22.53 -4.88
CA THR A 135 -9.25 21.46 -5.57
C THR A 135 -8.87 20.12 -4.95
N THR A 136 -9.88 19.34 -4.60
CA THR A 136 -9.77 17.95 -4.13
C THR A 136 -9.20 17.08 -5.26
N SER A 137 -7.88 16.90 -5.30
CA SER A 137 -7.25 15.82 -6.06
C SER A 137 -7.12 14.63 -5.14
N GLY A 138 -7.92 13.59 -5.38
CA GLY A 138 -7.82 12.33 -4.66
C GLY A 138 -6.42 11.76 -4.85
N SER A 139 -5.72 11.53 -3.74
CA SER A 139 -4.44 10.84 -3.73
C SER A 139 -4.62 9.46 -4.35
N LYS A 140 -4.10 9.27 -5.56
CA LYS A 140 -3.99 7.93 -6.16
C LYS A 140 -2.93 7.17 -5.36
N THR A 141 -3.40 6.33 -4.45
CA THR A 141 -2.59 5.27 -3.82
C THR A 141 -2.11 4.34 -4.94
N VAL A 142 -0.81 4.42 -5.26
CA VAL A 142 -0.15 3.43 -6.12
C VAL A 142 0.04 2.17 -5.27
N ARG A 143 -0.81 1.17 -5.49
CA ARG A 143 -0.62 -0.18 -4.95
C ARG A 143 0.33 -0.92 -5.88
N PHE A 144 1.55 -1.20 -5.40
CA PHE A 144 2.38 -2.23 -6.02
C PHE A 144 1.76 -3.58 -5.67
N THR A 145 1.11 -4.21 -6.64
CA THR A 145 0.79 -5.64 -6.58
C THR A 145 2.04 -6.41 -6.97
N ASP A 146 2.78 -6.91 -5.99
CA ASP A 146 3.77 -7.96 -6.23
C ASP A 146 3.04 -9.30 -6.36
N ASN A 147 2.83 -9.73 -7.60
CA ASN A 147 2.73 -11.16 -7.91
C ASN A 147 3.24 -11.44 -9.32
N PRO A 148 4.50 -11.86 -9.49
CA PRO A 148 4.94 -12.52 -10.70
C PRO A 148 5.08 -14.03 -10.42
N SER A 149 3.95 -14.74 -10.33
CA SER A 149 3.93 -16.19 -10.54
C SER A 149 3.27 -16.48 -11.89
N SER A 150 4.08 -16.49 -12.96
CA SER A 150 3.99 -17.41 -14.11
C SER A 150 4.82 -16.93 -15.31
N GLY A 151 5.83 -17.72 -15.69
CA GLY A 151 6.63 -17.45 -16.89
C GLY A 151 7.80 -18.42 -17.08
N SER A 152 7.49 -19.70 -17.29
CA SER A 152 8.43 -20.72 -17.78
C SER A 152 9.08 -20.27 -19.10
N GLY A 153 10.40 -20.38 -19.20
CA GLY A 153 11.16 -20.08 -20.41
C GLY A 153 12.59 -20.62 -20.35
N SER A 154 12.77 -21.89 -20.70
CA SER A 154 14.06 -22.53 -20.97
C SER A 154 14.79 -21.83 -22.12
N GLY A 155 16.10 -21.55 -21.98
CA GLY A 155 16.95 -21.26 -23.13
C GLY A 155 18.28 -20.55 -22.85
N SER A 156 19.33 -21.32 -22.55
CA SER A 156 20.71 -21.19 -23.05
C SER A 156 21.34 -19.79 -23.19
N GLY A 157 22.44 -19.56 -22.45
CA GLY A 157 23.63 -18.88 -23.01
C GLY A 157 24.32 -17.87 -22.08
N ASN A 158 25.32 -18.35 -21.35
CA ASN A 158 26.63 -17.75 -21.04
C ASN A 158 26.75 -16.24 -20.63
N ALA A 159 27.55 -16.05 -19.57
CA ALA A 159 28.29 -14.86 -19.14
C ALA A 159 27.58 -13.82 -18.23
N ASN A 160 27.74 -13.96 -16.91
CA ASN A 160 28.64 -13.12 -16.08
C ASN A 160 28.33 -13.31 -14.58
N ALA A 161 29.27 -13.91 -13.84
CA ALA A 161 29.16 -14.24 -12.41
C ALA A 161 29.36 -13.03 -11.45
N ASN A 162 29.17 -11.80 -11.92
CA ASN A 162 29.48 -10.58 -11.15
C ASN A 162 28.26 -9.68 -10.89
N GLU A 163 27.08 -10.01 -11.43
CA GLU A 163 25.85 -9.20 -11.22
C GLU A 163 25.05 -9.65 -10.00
N GLU A 164 25.07 -10.95 -9.65
CA GLU A 164 24.39 -11.49 -8.47
C GLU A 164 24.94 -10.91 -7.15
N ASP A 165 26.26 -10.67 -7.08
CA ASP A 165 26.91 -10.09 -5.89
C ASP A 165 26.63 -8.60 -5.71
N LEU A 166 26.41 -7.86 -6.81
CA LEU A 166 26.13 -6.42 -6.76
C LEU A 166 24.67 -6.15 -6.35
N GLU A 167 23.76 -6.97 -6.85
CA GLU A 167 22.33 -6.90 -6.50
C GLU A 167 22.10 -7.30 -5.03
N ALA A 168 22.82 -8.31 -4.53
CA ALA A 168 22.80 -8.71 -3.11
C ALA A 168 23.41 -7.66 -2.16
N GLN A 169 24.38 -6.86 -2.63
CA GLN A 169 24.97 -5.77 -1.84
C GLN A 169 24.12 -4.50 -1.84
N LEU A 170 23.36 -4.24 -2.91
CA LEU A 170 22.50 -3.07 -3.05
C LEU A 170 21.12 -3.28 -2.39
N PHE A 171 20.62 -4.52 -2.43
CA PHE A 171 19.39 -4.96 -1.80
C PHE A 171 19.74 -6.03 -0.77
N GLY A 172 20.26 -5.60 0.40
CA GLY A 172 20.55 -6.50 1.51
C GLY A 172 19.43 -7.50 1.73
N ASN A 173 19.81 -8.75 2.04
CA ASN A 173 18.97 -9.94 2.16
C ASN A 173 17.47 -9.64 2.18
N ARG A 174 16.76 -10.10 1.13
CA ARG A 174 15.30 -10.04 1.03
C ARG A 174 14.67 -10.37 2.38
N TYR A 175 13.83 -9.46 2.86
CA TYR A 175 12.99 -9.69 4.03
C TYR A 175 12.23 -10.99 3.80
N THR A 176 12.49 -11.98 4.65
CA THR A 176 11.83 -13.29 4.60
C THR A 176 10.91 -13.34 5.81
N ASP A 177 9.63 -13.65 5.61
CA ASP A 177 8.61 -13.71 6.67
C ASP A 177 8.78 -14.91 7.62
N GLU A 178 9.80 -15.75 7.42
CA GLU A 178 10.21 -16.76 8.39
C GLU A 178 11.10 -16.10 9.45
N PRO A 179 10.63 -15.96 10.70
CA PRO A 179 11.47 -15.41 11.74
C PRO A 179 12.59 -16.42 12.02
N GLU A 180 13.83 -16.08 11.71
CA GLU A 180 15.04 -16.73 12.26
C GLU A 180 15.11 -16.48 13.78
N ASN A 181 14.12 -16.97 14.54
CA ASN A 181 14.00 -16.78 15.98
C ASN A 181 14.60 -17.94 16.78
N GLU A 182 15.30 -18.85 16.11
CA GLU A 182 15.93 -20.00 16.77
C GLU A 182 17.25 -19.61 17.47
N GLY A 183 17.95 -18.56 17.01
CA GLY A 183 19.23 -18.15 17.60
C GLY A 183 19.14 -17.40 18.94
N TYR A 184 18.13 -16.53 19.11
CA TYR A 184 18.02 -15.67 20.31
C TYR A 184 17.48 -16.43 21.53
N ARG A 185 16.64 -17.45 21.29
CA ARG A 185 15.94 -18.20 22.33
C ARG A 185 16.86 -19.23 23.00
N ASP A 186 17.64 -19.95 22.20
CA ASP A 186 18.63 -20.93 22.68
C ASP A 186 19.77 -20.27 23.49
N GLN A 187 20.08 -19.01 23.18
CA GLN A 187 21.16 -18.28 23.86
C GLN A 187 20.72 -17.68 25.21
N ALA A 188 19.42 -17.48 25.41
CA ALA A 188 18.84 -16.93 26.65
C ALA A 188 18.58 -18.00 27.73
N GLU A 189 18.40 -19.27 27.36
CA GLU A 189 18.07 -20.37 28.30
C GLU A 189 19.21 -20.69 29.28
N GLN A 190 20.44 -20.29 28.99
CA GLN A 190 21.63 -20.60 29.80
C GLN A 190 22.15 -19.40 30.61
N LEU A 191 21.48 -18.25 30.53
CA LEU A 191 21.93 -16.99 31.16
C LEU A 191 21.19 -16.74 32.48
N SER A 192 21.90 -16.21 33.49
CA SER A 192 21.27 -15.76 34.74
C SER A 192 20.42 -14.48 34.51
N ASN A 193 19.42 -14.20 35.35
CA ASN A 193 18.53 -13.02 35.18
C ASN A 193 19.27 -11.69 34.94
N THR A 194 20.42 -11.48 35.59
CA THR A 194 21.23 -10.27 35.39
C THR A 194 21.95 -10.26 34.03
N GLN A 195 22.34 -11.42 33.53
CA GLN A 195 22.94 -11.59 32.19
C GLN A 195 21.88 -11.49 31.10
N ILE A 196 20.66 -11.99 31.33
CA ILE A 196 19.51 -11.82 30.42
C ILE A 196 19.19 -10.32 30.26
N HIS A 197 19.19 -9.56 31.35
CA HIS A 197 18.95 -8.11 31.27
C HIS A 197 20.02 -7.40 30.44
N ALA A 198 21.31 -7.71 30.67
CA ALA A 198 22.41 -7.13 29.90
C ALA A 198 22.38 -7.55 28.43
N TYR A 199 21.94 -8.78 28.14
CA TYR A 199 21.74 -9.28 26.79
C TYR A 199 20.61 -8.54 26.07
N HIS A 200 19.44 -8.41 26.71
CA HIS A 200 18.31 -7.66 26.18
C HIS A 200 18.65 -6.20 25.87
N GLN A 201 19.42 -5.52 26.74
CA GLN A 201 19.87 -4.16 26.46
C GLN A 201 20.71 -4.07 25.20
N ARG A 202 21.65 -5.01 24.98
CA ARG A 202 22.42 -5.04 23.73
C ARG A 202 21.55 -5.31 22.50
N VAL A 203 20.57 -6.19 22.62
CA VAL A 203 19.64 -6.50 21.52
C VAL A 203 18.79 -5.26 21.18
N LEU A 204 18.34 -4.51 22.18
CA LEU A 204 17.61 -3.25 21.97
C LEU A 204 18.51 -2.19 21.31
N ASP A 205 19.74 -2.01 21.79
CA ASP A 205 20.70 -1.08 21.19
C ASP A 205 20.99 -1.43 19.72
N GLN A 206 21.09 -2.73 19.40
CA GLN A 206 21.27 -3.20 18.02
C GLN A 206 20.05 -2.93 17.13
N GLN A 207 18.85 -3.09 17.68
CA GLN A 207 17.62 -2.78 16.95
C GLN A 207 17.48 -1.28 16.69
N ASP A 208 17.80 -0.43 17.66
CA ASP A 208 17.79 1.03 17.48
C ASP A 208 18.77 1.45 16.37
N GLU A 209 19.98 0.87 16.33
CA GLU A 209 20.93 1.14 15.25
C GLU A 209 20.41 0.69 13.87
N GLN A 210 19.66 -0.42 13.81
CA GLN A 210 18.99 -0.86 12.59
C GLN A 210 17.86 0.09 12.18
N LEU A 211 17.08 0.59 13.14
CA LEU A 211 16.00 1.55 12.90
C LEU A 211 16.54 2.90 12.42
N ASP A 212 17.67 3.37 12.94
CA ASP A 212 18.33 4.58 12.45
C ASP A 212 18.77 4.44 10.99
N ARG A 213 19.35 3.29 10.63
CA ARG A 213 19.74 2.99 9.24
C ARG A 213 18.52 2.92 8.33
N LEU A 214 17.41 2.33 8.79
CA LEU A 214 16.14 2.31 8.08
C LEU A 214 15.55 3.72 7.95
N GLY A 215 15.65 4.55 8.98
CA GLY A 215 15.21 5.94 8.94
C GLY A 215 15.95 6.75 7.88
N LEU A 216 17.26 6.54 7.75
CA LEU A 216 18.08 7.16 6.70
C LEU A 216 17.71 6.68 5.29
N SER A 217 17.42 5.39 5.12
CA SER A 217 17.00 4.86 3.81
C SER A 217 15.61 5.36 3.41
N ILE A 218 14.66 5.43 4.35
CA ILE A 218 13.33 6.00 4.14
C ILE A 218 13.42 7.49 3.81
N ALA A 219 14.29 8.25 4.47
CA ALA A 219 14.50 9.66 4.16
C ALA A 219 15.00 9.85 2.72
N ARG A 220 15.96 9.04 2.28
CA ARG A 220 16.44 9.04 0.89
C ARG A 220 15.36 8.60 -0.10
N GLN A 221 14.58 7.57 0.24
CA GLN A 221 13.48 7.11 -0.60
C GLN A 221 12.41 8.20 -0.77
N ARG A 222 12.10 8.94 0.30
CA ARG A 222 11.19 10.09 0.25
C ARG A 222 11.74 11.19 -0.66
N GLU A 223 13.03 11.49 -0.58
CA GLU A 223 13.70 12.46 -1.47
C GLU A 223 13.61 12.03 -2.94
N LEU A 224 13.92 10.77 -3.25
CA LEU A 224 13.74 10.20 -4.58
C LEU A 224 12.29 10.26 -5.05
N SER A 225 11.33 10.02 -4.15
CA SER A 225 9.89 10.08 -4.46
C SER A 225 9.44 11.49 -4.83
N MET A 226 9.96 12.50 -4.14
CA MET A 226 9.70 13.91 -4.47
C MET A 226 10.32 14.26 -5.82
N GLN A 227 11.57 13.84 -6.07
CA GLN A 227 12.25 14.07 -7.35
C GLN A 227 11.53 13.38 -8.53
N ILE A 228 11.03 12.16 -8.34
CA ILE A 228 10.22 11.47 -9.34
C ILE A 228 8.91 12.24 -9.58
N GLY A 229 8.31 12.80 -8.52
CA GLY A 229 7.12 13.65 -8.65
C GLY A 229 7.38 14.88 -9.53
N ASP A 230 8.47 15.60 -9.25
CA ASP A 230 8.85 16.79 -10.02
C ASP A 230 9.17 16.43 -11.48
N GLU A 231 9.90 15.34 -11.72
CA GLU A 231 10.22 14.86 -13.07
C GLU A 231 8.97 14.37 -13.83
N LEU A 232 7.98 13.78 -13.15
CA LEU A 232 6.71 13.42 -13.77
C LEU A 232 5.92 14.67 -14.18
N ASP A 233 5.93 15.73 -13.36
CA ASP A 233 5.31 17.00 -13.71
C ASP A 233 6.00 17.65 -14.92
N ASP A 234 7.33 17.60 -14.99
CA ASP A 234 8.10 18.04 -16.16
C ASP A 234 7.82 17.18 -17.40
N GLN A 235 7.67 15.86 -17.25
CA GLN A 235 7.30 14.95 -18.34
C GLN A 235 5.89 15.22 -18.88
N VAL A 236 4.94 15.66 -18.05
CA VAL A 236 3.62 16.09 -18.53
C VAL A 236 3.77 17.29 -19.48
N ALA A 237 4.64 18.24 -19.16
CA ALA A 237 4.91 19.39 -20.03
C ALA A 237 5.57 18.96 -21.35
N ILE A 238 6.51 17.99 -21.31
CA ILE A 238 7.13 17.42 -22.52
C ILE A 238 6.10 16.66 -23.36
N LEU A 239 5.19 15.90 -22.74
CA LEU A 239 4.13 15.17 -23.43
C LEU A 239 3.18 16.11 -24.18
N ASP A 240 2.81 17.24 -23.60
CA ASP A 240 2.02 18.28 -24.28
C ASP A 240 2.75 18.82 -25.53
N ASP A 241 4.06 19.01 -25.46
CA ASP A 241 4.87 19.46 -26.59
C ASP A 241 5.02 18.39 -27.67
N VAL A 242 5.12 17.11 -27.27
CA VAL A 242 5.08 15.96 -28.18
C VAL A 242 3.72 15.89 -28.88
N ASP A 243 2.61 16.07 -28.17
CA ASP A 243 1.26 16.05 -28.75
C ASP A 243 1.09 17.16 -29.80
N ARG A 244 1.53 18.38 -29.47
CA ARG A 244 1.58 19.49 -30.44
C ARG A 244 2.48 19.18 -31.65
N ALA A 245 3.58 18.47 -31.46
CA ALA A 245 4.45 18.06 -32.55
C ALA A 245 3.77 17.00 -33.44
N VAL A 246 3.10 16.02 -32.84
CA VAL A 246 2.31 15.00 -33.53
C VAL A 246 1.21 15.65 -34.37
N ASP A 247 0.46 16.60 -33.84
CA ASP A 247 -0.56 17.36 -34.58
C ASP A 247 0.01 18.07 -35.81
N ARG A 248 1.19 18.71 -35.66
CA ARG A 248 1.88 19.35 -36.79
C ARG A 248 2.31 18.31 -37.84
N HIS A 249 2.83 17.17 -37.41
CA HIS A 249 3.22 16.09 -38.31
C HIS A 249 2.02 15.49 -39.04
N GLN A 250 0.90 15.26 -38.34
CA GLN A 250 -0.37 14.82 -38.94
C GLN A 250 -0.86 15.82 -40.00
N GLY A 251 -0.84 17.12 -39.70
CA GLY A 251 -1.21 18.15 -40.67
C GLY A 251 -0.30 18.22 -41.91
N ARG A 252 0.98 17.86 -41.79
CA ARG A 252 1.91 17.73 -42.93
C ARG A 252 1.64 16.45 -43.72
N LEU A 253 1.40 15.33 -43.03
CA LEU A 253 1.05 14.05 -43.66
C LEU A 253 -0.27 14.16 -44.43
N ASP A 254 -1.28 14.84 -43.91
CA ASP A 254 -2.54 15.07 -44.60
C ASP A 254 -2.36 15.89 -45.88
N ARG A 255 -1.51 16.91 -45.83
CA ARG A 255 -1.17 17.71 -47.02
C ARG A 255 -0.42 16.87 -48.05
N ALA A 256 0.58 16.09 -47.62
CA ALA A 256 1.31 15.18 -48.49
C ALA A 256 0.36 14.15 -49.13
N LYS A 257 -0.54 13.55 -48.34
CA LYS A 257 -1.57 12.61 -48.82
C LYS A 257 -2.49 13.25 -49.85
N ARG A 258 -2.94 14.49 -49.64
CA ARG A 258 -3.75 15.24 -50.61
C ARG A 258 -2.99 15.49 -51.92
N GLN A 259 -1.70 15.83 -51.84
CA GLN A 259 -0.86 16.03 -53.01
C GLN A 259 -0.66 14.74 -53.79
N VAL A 260 -0.37 13.63 -53.09
CA VAL A 260 -0.27 12.29 -53.70
C VAL A 260 -1.58 11.89 -54.39
N ASN A 261 -2.73 12.09 -53.73
CA ASN A 261 -4.04 11.83 -54.33
C ASN A 261 -4.29 12.70 -55.58
N ARG A 262 -3.87 13.96 -55.57
CA ARG A 262 -4.00 14.84 -56.73
C ARG A 262 -3.10 14.38 -57.88
N ILE A 263 -1.86 13.99 -57.60
CA ILE A 263 -0.92 13.46 -58.59
C ILE A 263 -1.46 12.14 -59.17
N SER A 264 -1.95 11.24 -58.32
CA SER A 264 -2.56 9.96 -58.74
C SER A 264 -3.74 10.19 -59.70
N ARG A 265 -4.64 11.14 -59.39
CA ARG A 265 -5.75 11.50 -60.27
C ARG A 265 -5.29 12.14 -61.59
N ALA A 266 -4.36 13.10 -61.52
CA ALA A 266 -3.83 13.78 -62.70
C ALA A 266 -3.06 12.83 -63.64
N ALA A 267 -2.33 11.85 -63.08
CA ALA A 267 -1.64 10.81 -63.83
C ALA A 267 -2.62 9.85 -64.52
N GLY A 268 -3.74 9.49 -63.87
CA GLY A 268 -4.78 8.65 -64.47
C GLY A 268 -5.43 9.29 -65.70
N GLU A 269 -5.75 10.57 -65.64
CA GLU A 269 -6.40 11.30 -66.75
C GLU A 269 -5.43 11.64 -67.90
N SER A 270 -4.24 12.15 -67.56
CA SER A 270 -3.25 12.55 -68.57
C SER A 270 -2.54 11.37 -69.21
N GLY A 271 -2.33 10.27 -68.47
CA GLY A 271 -1.72 9.06 -68.97
C GLY A 271 -2.56 8.40 -70.07
N GLN A 272 -3.89 8.37 -69.89
CA GLN A 272 -4.80 7.83 -70.91
C GLN A 272 -4.82 8.70 -72.18
N MET A 273 -4.81 10.03 -72.06
CA MET A 273 -4.72 10.89 -73.24
C MET A 273 -3.37 10.71 -73.97
N GLY A 274 -2.27 10.62 -73.22
CA GLY A 274 -0.95 10.36 -73.77
C GLY A 274 -0.84 9.03 -74.50
N ILE A 275 -1.41 7.94 -73.95
CA ILE A 275 -1.39 6.63 -74.60
C ILE A 275 -2.21 6.63 -75.89
N ILE A 276 -3.34 7.35 -75.93
CA ILE A 276 -4.16 7.51 -77.14
C ILE A 276 -3.35 8.25 -78.23
N ILE A 277 -2.70 9.37 -77.89
CA ILE A 277 -1.86 10.13 -78.83
C ILE A 277 -0.69 9.28 -79.34
N ALA A 278 -0.01 8.54 -78.46
CA ALA A 278 1.07 7.65 -78.85
C ALA A 278 0.61 6.55 -79.83
N LEU A 279 -0.56 5.94 -79.59
CA LEU A 279 -1.16 4.97 -80.51
C LEU A 279 -1.51 5.59 -81.87
N ILE A 280 -2.02 6.83 -81.90
CA ILE A 280 -2.29 7.56 -83.15
C ILE A 280 -0.99 7.81 -83.94
N VAL A 281 0.08 8.25 -83.26
CA VAL A 281 1.38 8.48 -83.92
C VAL A 281 1.94 7.19 -84.50
N ILE A 282 1.87 6.08 -83.75
CA ILE A 282 2.29 4.75 -84.23
C ILE A 282 1.46 4.33 -85.44
N LEU A 283 0.13 4.53 -85.40
CA LEU A 283 -0.76 4.23 -86.53
C LEU A 283 -0.38 5.03 -87.78
N VAL A 284 -0.13 6.34 -87.64
CA VAL A 284 0.28 7.20 -88.77
C VAL A 284 1.62 6.76 -89.34
N LEU A 285 2.60 6.43 -88.49
CA LEU A 285 3.87 5.88 -88.94
C LEU A 285 3.70 4.57 -89.69
N LEU A 286 2.86 3.65 -89.19
CA LEU A 286 2.56 2.41 -89.89
C LEU A 286 1.91 2.65 -91.25
N ILE A 287 0.99 3.61 -91.37
CA ILE A 287 0.40 3.99 -92.67
C ILE A 287 1.45 4.51 -93.63
N ILE A 288 2.36 5.38 -93.17
CA ILE A 288 3.45 5.92 -94.01
C ILE A 288 4.40 4.81 -94.47
N ILE A 289 4.67 3.81 -93.62
CA ILE A 289 5.56 2.70 -93.95
C ILE A 289 4.89 1.68 -94.87
N THR A 290 3.58 1.46 -94.72
CA THR A 290 2.84 0.44 -95.49
C THR A 290 2.31 0.95 -96.83
N LYS A 291 2.16 2.27 -96.99
CA LYS A 291 1.73 2.91 -98.23
C LYS A 291 2.91 3.29 -99.10
#